data_AF-A0A9X0C6T0-F1
#
_entry.id   AF-A0A9X0C6T0-F1
#
_cell.length_a   1.000
_cell.length_b   1.000
_cell.length_c   1.000
_cell.angle_alpha   90.00
_cell.angle_beta   90.00
_cell.angle_gamma   90.00
#
_symmetry.space_group_name_H-M   'P 1'
#
loop_
_entity.id
_entity.type
_entity.pdbx_description
1 polymer ?
#
loop_
_entity_poly.entity_id
_entity_poly.type
_entity_poly.pdbx_seq_one_letter_code
_entity_poly.pdbx_strand_id
1 'polypeptide(L)'
;MADSWDVYVAFCQRRGKYPLHWMLLLANPGSLHCTWYHVVGGPTQNQDYDRKIEAGKRIDSFGISKQQYIGQISARDINKVKSAVVAVLVQECQRWTVEVLAGLERKSLIPLSTSGDYYNQMEVPSPIGEIDDDWVLLSRVFEEELIIE
;
A
#
# COMPACT_ATOMS: atom_id res chain seq x y z
N MET A 1 9.77 -22.48 -17.44
CA MET A 1 9.07 -21.45 -16.66
C MET A 1 9.72 -21.42 -15.29
N ALA A 2 9.82 -20.26 -14.61
CA ALA A 2 10.37 -20.23 -13.26
C ALA A 2 9.48 -21.04 -12.32
N ASP A 3 10.09 -21.74 -11.36
CA ASP A 3 9.37 -22.58 -10.38
C ASP A 3 8.74 -21.74 -9.25
N SER A 4 9.15 -20.49 -9.15
CA SER A 4 8.73 -19.55 -8.11
C SER A 4 8.79 -18.10 -8.58
N TRP A 5 8.16 -17.23 -7.78
CA TRP A 5 8.12 -15.78 -7.95
C TRP A 5 8.55 -15.11 -6.65
N ASP A 6 9.52 -14.22 -6.73
CA ASP A 6 9.91 -13.35 -5.62
C ASP A 6 8.91 -12.21 -5.50
N VAL A 7 8.47 -11.95 -4.27
CA VAL A 7 7.48 -10.94 -3.92
C VAL A 7 8.16 -9.79 -3.20
N TYR A 8 7.88 -8.57 -3.66
CA TYR A 8 8.36 -7.35 -3.04
C TYR A 8 7.24 -6.34 -2.86
N VAL A 9 7.39 -5.48 -1.85
CA VAL A 9 6.71 -4.18 -1.83
C VAL A 9 7.69 -3.12 -2.31
N ALA A 10 7.29 -2.34 -3.29
CA ALA A 10 8.05 -1.21 -3.81
C ALA A 10 7.46 0.11 -3.33
N PHE A 11 8.35 1.00 -2.92
CA PHE A 11 8.07 2.36 -2.50
C PHE A 11 8.56 3.29 -3.59
N CYS A 12 7.64 4.00 -4.24
CA CYS A 12 7.99 4.93 -5.30
C CYS A 12 8.67 6.20 -4.79
N GLN A 13 9.28 6.98 -5.68
CA GLN A 13 9.74 8.31 -5.33
C GLN A 13 8.56 9.20 -4.94
N ARG A 14 8.73 10.02 -3.89
CA ARG A 14 7.71 10.99 -3.46
C ARG A 14 7.50 12.06 -4.53
N ARG A 15 6.24 12.38 -4.82
CA ARG A 15 5.85 13.44 -5.76
C ARG A 15 4.93 14.42 -5.03
N GLY A 16 5.48 15.53 -4.58
CA GLY A 16 4.74 16.55 -3.82
C GLY A 16 4.41 16.12 -2.39
N LYS A 17 3.26 16.60 -1.88
CA LYS A 17 2.80 16.38 -0.50
C LYS A 17 1.96 15.09 -0.31
N TYR A 18 1.72 14.32 -1.37
CA TYR A 18 0.86 13.15 -1.31
C TYR A 18 1.54 11.94 -0.65
N PRO A 19 0.76 10.99 -0.10
CA PRO A 19 1.27 9.73 0.41
C PRO A 19 2.15 9.01 -0.62
N LEU A 20 3.18 8.33 -0.12
CA LEU A 20 4.10 7.60 -0.97
C LEU A 20 3.38 6.48 -1.74
N HIS A 21 3.55 6.44 -3.06
CA HIS A 21 2.92 5.40 -3.88
C HIS A 21 3.54 4.04 -3.64
N TRP A 22 2.74 3.05 -3.24
CA TRP A 22 3.17 1.67 -2.98
C TRP A 22 2.71 0.74 -4.09
N MET A 23 3.52 -0.28 -4.38
CA MET A 23 3.23 -1.30 -5.39
C MET A 23 3.65 -2.67 -4.88
N LEU A 24 2.88 -3.70 -5.23
CA LEU A 24 3.30 -5.09 -5.08
C LEU A 24 4.01 -5.52 -6.37
N LEU A 25 5.22 -6.07 -6.25
CA LEU A 25 6.00 -6.59 -7.37
C LEU A 25 6.08 -8.11 -7.30
N LEU A 26 5.86 -8.77 -8.43
CA LEU A 26 6.20 -10.19 -8.61
C LEU A 26 7.26 -10.35 -9.69
N ALA A 27 8.42 -10.86 -9.33
CA ALA A 27 9.55 -11.07 -10.22
C ALA A 27 9.91 -12.55 -10.30
N ASN A 28 10.38 -13.03 -11.45
CA ASN A 28 11.10 -14.30 -11.47
C ASN A 28 12.43 -14.12 -10.73
N PRO A 29 12.89 -15.09 -9.94
CA PRO A 29 14.18 -14.98 -9.25
C PRO A 29 15.31 -14.64 -10.21
N GLY A 30 16.08 -13.59 -9.89
CA GLY A 30 17.18 -13.09 -10.72
C GLY A 30 16.77 -12.30 -11.97
N SER A 31 15.47 -12.13 -12.25
CA SER A 31 14.99 -11.32 -13.38
C SER A 31 15.07 -9.82 -13.08
N LEU A 32 15.49 -9.05 -14.08
CA LEU A 32 15.41 -7.58 -14.06
C LEU A 32 14.00 -7.05 -14.35
N HIS A 33 13.09 -7.92 -14.77
CA HIS A 33 11.70 -7.58 -15.08
C HIS A 33 10.73 -8.30 -14.15
N CYS A 34 9.66 -7.60 -13.80
CA CYS A 34 8.61 -8.04 -12.90
C CYS A 34 7.23 -7.60 -13.42
N THR A 35 6.18 -8.03 -12.72
CA THR A 35 4.83 -7.50 -12.89
C THR A 35 4.52 -6.55 -11.73
N TRP A 36 4.05 -5.34 -12.06
CA TRP A 36 3.60 -4.36 -11.08
C TRP A 36 2.11 -4.52 -10.84
N TYR A 37 1.72 -4.55 -9.57
CA TYR A 37 0.33 -4.50 -9.13
C TYR A 37 0.18 -3.29 -8.22
N HIS A 38 -0.68 -2.36 -8.59
CA HIS A 38 -0.88 -1.12 -7.85
C HIS A 38 -2.21 -0.45 -8.21
N VAL A 39 -2.57 0.58 -7.45
CA VAL A 39 -3.73 1.43 -7.73
C VAL A 39 -3.28 2.85 -8.03
N VAL A 40 -3.80 3.44 -9.10
CA VAL A 40 -3.53 4.83 -9.50
C VAL A 40 -4.81 5.66 -9.39
N GLY A 41 -4.70 6.97 -9.61
CA GLY A 41 -5.82 7.90 -9.51
C GLY A 41 -6.10 8.34 -8.07
N GLY A 42 -7.37 8.63 -7.78
CA GLY A 42 -7.85 9.14 -6.50
C GLY A 42 -8.11 10.65 -6.50
N PRO A 43 -8.68 11.18 -5.41
CA PRO A 43 -9.06 12.59 -5.28
C PRO A 43 -7.91 13.56 -5.55
N THR A 44 -6.68 13.17 -5.20
CA THR A 44 -5.45 13.95 -5.40
C THR A 44 -5.08 14.14 -6.88
N GLN A 45 -5.61 13.29 -7.76
CA GLN A 45 -5.39 13.34 -9.22
C GLN A 45 -6.68 13.67 -9.99
N ASN A 46 -7.75 14.03 -9.28
CA ASN A 46 -9.09 14.27 -9.81
C ASN A 46 -9.57 13.15 -10.75
N GLN A 47 -9.31 11.90 -10.36
CA GLN A 47 -9.64 10.69 -11.11
C GLN A 47 -10.15 9.62 -10.15
N ASP A 48 -10.99 8.71 -10.64
CA ASP A 48 -11.35 7.51 -9.88
C ASP A 48 -10.13 6.63 -9.63
N TYR A 49 -10.18 5.85 -8.56
CA TYR A 49 -9.15 4.84 -8.31
C TYR A 49 -9.24 3.73 -9.36
N ASP A 50 -8.09 3.38 -9.95
CA ASP A 50 -8.00 2.30 -10.93
C ASP A 50 -6.86 1.34 -10.62
N ARG A 51 -7.15 0.04 -10.67
CA ARG A 51 -6.15 -1.01 -10.45
C ARG A 51 -5.43 -1.29 -11.75
N LYS A 52 -4.11 -1.14 -11.74
CA LYS A 52 -3.24 -1.47 -12.87
C LYS A 52 -2.43 -2.74 -12.57
N ILE A 53 -2.32 -3.57 -13.59
CA ILE A 53 -1.47 -4.77 -13.61
C ILE A 53 -0.57 -4.64 -14.83
N GLU A 54 0.70 -4.35 -14.60
CA GLU A 54 1.64 -4.05 -15.68
C GLU A 54 2.78 -5.06 -15.71
N ALA A 55 2.76 -5.95 -16.71
CA ALA A 55 3.80 -6.97 -16.90
C ALA A 55 5.02 -6.41 -17.65
N GLY A 56 6.17 -7.05 -17.46
CA GLY A 56 7.41 -6.73 -18.18
C GLY A 56 8.05 -5.41 -17.79
N LYS A 57 7.69 -4.87 -16.62
CA LYS A 57 8.28 -3.64 -16.09
C LYS A 57 9.60 -3.95 -15.41
N ARG A 58 10.52 -2.99 -15.42
CA ARG A 58 11.79 -3.13 -14.70
C ARG A 58 11.54 -3.19 -13.20
N ILE A 59 12.23 -4.10 -12.52
CA ILE A 59 12.22 -4.13 -11.07
C ILE A 59 12.85 -2.83 -10.56
N ASP A 60 14.02 -2.44 -11.06
CA ASP A 60 14.78 -1.26 -10.65
C ASP A 60 14.39 0.04 -11.38
N SER A 61 13.12 0.22 -11.73
CA SER A 61 12.69 1.42 -12.48
C SER A 61 13.00 2.71 -11.71
N PHE A 62 13.38 3.77 -12.44
CA PHE A 62 13.70 5.10 -11.87
C PHE A 62 12.60 5.66 -10.96
N GLY A 63 11.34 5.30 -11.19
CA GLY A 63 10.22 5.73 -10.33
C GLY A 63 10.18 5.05 -8.96
N ILE A 64 10.95 4.00 -8.74
CA ILE A 64 11.02 3.23 -7.50
C ILE A 64 12.21 3.72 -6.67
N SER A 65 11.95 4.16 -5.45
CA SER A 65 12.99 4.61 -4.52
C SER A 65 13.58 3.45 -3.71
N LYS A 66 12.74 2.49 -3.31
CA LYS A 66 13.15 1.36 -2.46
C LYS A 66 12.26 0.16 -2.73
N GLN A 67 12.81 -1.03 -2.49
CA GLN A 67 12.06 -2.28 -2.47
C GLN A 67 12.35 -3.05 -1.19
N GLN A 68 11.36 -3.79 -0.73
CA GLN A 68 11.48 -4.71 0.40
C GLN A 68 11.01 -6.09 -0.04
N TYR A 69 11.90 -7.06 0.07
CA TYR A 69 11.59 -8.46 -0.19
C TYR A 69 10.67 -8.98 0.92
N ILE A 70 9.60 -9.67 0.52
CA ILE A 70 8.62 -10.26 1.43
C ILE A 70 8.84 -11.77 1.55
N GLY A 71 9.07 -12.43 0.41
CA GLY A 71 9.10 -13.88 0.34
C GLY A 71 8.99 -14.38 -1.08
N GLN A 72 8.83 -15.70 -1.20
CA GLN A 72 8.77 -16.38 -2.48
C GLN A 72 7.50 -17.22 -2.56
N ILE A 73 6.82 -17.14 -3.71
CA ILE A 73 5.57 -17.85 -3.99
C ILE A 73 5.82 -18.90 -5.07
N SER A 74 5.30 -20.12 -4.91
CA SER A 74 5.39 -21.14 -5.95
C SER A 74 4.66 -20.69 -7.23
N ALA A 75 5.21 -20.99 -8.40
CA ALA A 75 4.55 -20.70 -9.67
C ALA A 75 3.16 -21.34 -9.79
N ARG A 76 2.90 -22.45 -9.08
CA ARG A 76 1.60 -23.12 -9.02
C ARG A 76 0.52 -22.28 -8.34
N ASP A 77 0.93 -21.37 -7.46
CA ASP A 77 0.05 -20.53 -6.64
C ASP A 77 -0.21 -19.14 -7.25
N ILE A 78 0.27 -18.86 -8.46
CA ILE A 78 0.12 -17.53 -9.09
C ILE A 78 -1.35 -17.10 -9.24
N ASN A 79 -2.26 -18.04 -9.46
CA ASN A 79 -3.69 -17.75 -9.55
C ASN A 79 -4.28 -17.32 -8.21
N LYS A 80 -3.72 -17.78 -7.08
CA LYS A 80 -4.10 -17.32 -5.74
C LYS A 80 -3.68 -15.88 -5.50
N VAL A 81 -2.52 -15.45 -6.03
CA VAL A 81 -2.09 -14.05 -6.01
C VAL A 81 -3.05 -13.17 -6.80
N LYS A 82 -3.34 -13.54 -8.05
CA LYS A 82 -4.30 -12.80 -8.89
C LYS A 82 -5.67 -12.69 -8.22
N SER A 83 -6.15 -13.78 -7.62
CA SER A 83 -7.40 -13.80 -6.86
C SER A 83 -7.37 -12.82 -5.67
N ALA A 84 -6.28 -12.77 -4.90
CA ALA A 84 -6.14 -11.82 -3.79
C ALA A 84 -6.14 -10.37 -4.27
N VAL A 85 -5.38 -10.06 -5.34
CA VAL A 85 -5.30 -8.73 -5.96
C VAL A 85 -6.67 -8.24 -6.46
N VAL A 86 -7.44 -9.12 -7.09
CA VAL A 86 -8.75 -8.75 -7.66
C VAL A 86 -9.83 -8.60 -6.59
N ALA A 87 -9.72 -9.35 -5.48
CA ALA A 87 -10.70 -9.33 -4.39
C ALA A 87 -10.69 -8.01 -3.59
N VAL A 88 -9.59 -7.27 -3.59
CA VAL A 88 -9.48 -5.99 -2.88
C VAL A 88 -10.06 -4.87 -3.76
N LEU A 89 -11.03 -4.14 -3.18
CA LEU A 89 -11.64 -2.97 -3.81
C LEU A 89 -10.59 -1.87 -4.03
N VAL A 90 -10.70 -1.17 -5.16
CA VAL A 90 -9.80 -0.06 -5.50
C VAL A 90 -10.00 1.10 -4.51
N GLN A 91 -8.90 1.56 -3.94
CA GLN A 91 -8.85 2.61 -2.91
C GLN A 91 -7.42 3.20 -2.89
N GLU A 92 -7.10 4.00 -1.87
CA GLU A 92 -5.75 4.53 -1.64
C GLU A 92 -4.69 3.41 -1.73
N CYS A 93 -3.56 3.69 -2.39
CA CYS A 93 -2.59 2.70 -2.81
C CYS A 93 -1.88 1.96 -1.67
N GLN A 94 -1.58 2.63 -0.55
CA GLN A 94 -0.94 2.01 0.61
C GLN A 94 -1.94 1.07 1.30
N ARG A 95 -3.17 1.55 1.54
CA ARG A 95 -4.25 0.73 2.10
C ARG A 95 -4.58 -0.47 1.23
N TRP A 96 -4.67 -0.26 -0.09
CA TRP A 96 -4.89 -1.32 -1.06
C TRP A 96 -3.78 -2.37 -0.99
N THR A 97 -2.51 -1.95 -0.94
CA THR A 97 -1.36 -2.86 -0.83
C THR A 97 -1.43 -3.68 0.46
N VAL A 98 -1.73 -3.05 1.60
CA VAL A 98 -1.88 -3.74 2.89
C VAL A 98 -3.00 -4.79 2.86
N GLU A 99 -4.16 -4.47 2.30
CA GLU A 99 -5.27 -5.41 2.17
C GLU A 99 -4.94 -6.58 1.24
N VAL A 100 -4.17 -6.33 0.17
CA VAL A 100 -3.67 -7.39 -0.70
C VAL A 100 -2.71 -8.30 0.05
N LEU A 101 -1.76 -7.74 0.83
CA LEU A 101 -0.85 -8.52 1.67
C LEU A 101 -1.64 -9.38 2.66
N ALA A 102 -2.65 -8.83 3.33
CA ALA A 102 -3.52 -9.59 4.22
C ALA A 102 -4.26 -10.73 3.47
N GLY A 103 -4.65 -10.50 2.21
CA GLY A 103 -5.21 -11.52 1.33
C GLY A 103 -4.22 -12.63 0.96
N LEU A 104 -2.94 -12.30 0.79
CA LEU A 104 -1.87 -13.27 0.54
C LEU A 104 -1.53 -14.09 1.79
N GLU A 105 -1.52 -13.46 2.97
CA GLU A 105 -1.34 -14.13 4.27
C GLU A 105 -2.43 -15.15 4.56
N ARG A 106 -3.71 -14.77 4.37
CA ARG A 106 -4.86 -15.68 4.53
C ARG A 106 -4.78 -16.91 3.62
N LYS A 107 -4.04 -16.81 2.51
CA LYS A 107 -3.78 -17.89 1.56
C LYS A 107 -2.45 -18.60 1.81
N SER A 108 -1.75 -18.25 2.89
CA SER A 108 -0.44 -18.78 3.30
C SER A 108 0.63 -18.64 2.21
N LEU A 109 0.58 -17.56 1.42
CA LEU A 109 1.54 -17.30 0.35
C LEU A 109 2.73 -16.45 0.79
N ILE A 110 2.56 -15.68 1.85
CA ILE A 110 3.60 -14.85 2.46
C ILE A 110 3.59 -15.05 3.98
N PRO A 111 4.67 -14.68 4.70
CA PRO A 111 4.72 -14.80 6.15
C PRO A 111 3.57 -14.05 6.85
N LEU A 112 3.07 -14.62 7.95
CA LEU A 112 2.09 -13.95 8.79
C LEU A 112 2.66 -12.66 9.39
N SER A 113 1.76 -11.72 9.70
CA SER A 113 2.06 -10.40 10.28
C SER A 113 2.69 -9.38 9.32
N THR A 114 3.06 -9.78 8.10
CA THR A 114 3.48 -8.87 7.03
C THR A 114 2.49 -7.71 6.85
N SER A 115 1.18 -7.96 6.70
CA SER A 115 0.22 -6.88 6.48
C SER A 115 0.13 -5.92 7.67
N GLY A 116 0.28 -6.43 8.90
CA GLY A 116 0.30 -5.61 10.11
C GLY A 116 1.54 -4.69 10.15
N ASP A 117 2.71 -5.23 9.78
CA ASP A 117 3.95 -4.46 9.72
C ASP A 117 3.86 -3.31 8.70
N TYR A 118 3.22 -3.54 7.55
CA TYR A 118 3.01 -2.51 6.54
C TYR A 118 1.88 -1.54 6.91
N TYR A 119 0.82 -2.00 7.59
CA TYR A 119 -0.23 -1.12 8.10
C TYR A 119 0.34 -0.04 9.03
N ASN A 120 1.27 -0.41 9.91
CA ASN A 120 1.93 0.52 10.83
C ASN A 120 2.87 1.52 10.14
N GLN A 121 3.22 1.28 8.87
CA GLN A 121 4.06 2.17 8.05
C GLN A 121 3.23 3.08 7.14
N MET A 122 1.90 2.92 7.10
CA MET A 122 1.04 3.76 6.28
C MET A 122 1.16 5.23 6.70
N GLU A 123 1.23 6.10 5.71
CA GLU A 123 1.20 7.53 5.93
C GLU A 123 -0.24 7.96 6.22
N VAL A 124 -0.41 8.80 7.23
CA VAL A 124 -1.70 9.44 7.47
C VAL A 124 -1.99 10.33 6.28
N PRO A 125 -3.15 10.21 5.61
CA PRO A 125 -3.51 11.13 4.55
C PRO A 125 -3.46 12.54 5.12
N SER A 126 -2.65 13.41 4.51
CA SER A 126 -2.62 14.82 4.90
C SER A 126 -4.04 15.35 4.88
N PRO A 127 -4.48 16.11 5.90
CA PRO A 127 -5.79 16.74 5.88
C PRO A 127 -5.94 17.49 4.56
N ILE A 128 -7.04 17.21 3.85
CA ILE A 128 -7.42 18.01 2.68
C ILE A 128 -7.81 19.37 3.24
N GLY A 129 -6.89 20.33 3.13
CA GLY A 129 -7.06 21.68 3.61
C GLY A 129 -5.89 22.09 4.48
N GLU A 130 -5.11 23.04 3.98
CA GLU A 130 -4.56 24.07 4.86
C GLU A 130 -5.77 24.70 5.57
N ILE A 131 -6.08 24.21 6.76
CA ILE A 131 -6.67 25.09 7.76
C ILE A 131 -5.49 25.95 8.16
N ASP A 132 -5.52 27.21 7.73
CA ASP A 132 -4.68 28.27 8.28
C ASP A 132 -4.64 28.07 9.81
N ASP A 133 -3.44 27.82 10.34
CA ASP A 133 -3.20 27.44 11.74
C ASP A 133 -3.59 28.58 12.70
N ASP A 134 -4.89 28.76 12.96
CA ASP A 134 -5.41 29.65 14.00
C ASP A 134 -6.45 28.97 14.90
N TRP A 135 -6.21 27.70 15.26
CA TRP A 135 -6.89 27.07 16.39
C TRP A 135 -5.91 26.27 17.26
N VAL A 136 -5.19 27.00 18.10
CA VAL A 136 -4.53 26.46 19.28
C VAL A 136 -5.60 25.97 20.25
N LEU A 137 -5.61 24.65 20.48
CA LEU A 137 -5.94 23.96 21.73
C LEU A 137 -6.95 24.64 22.67
N LEU A 138 -8.25 24.38 22.47
CA LEU A 138 -9.24 24.44 23.56
C LEU A 138 -9.92 23.08 23.72
N SER A 139 -9.19 22.11 24.27
CA SER A 139 -9.82 20.95 24.88
C SER A 139 -8.97 20.41 26.03
N ARG A 140 -8.99 21.12 27.17
CA ARG A 140 -8.91 20.54 28.52
C ARG A 140 -8.94 21.64 29.59
N VAL A 141 -10.15 22.05 29.98
CA VAL A 141 -10.52 22.13 31.40
C VAL A 141 -11.97 21.69 31.46
N PHE A 142 -12.17 20.43 31.83
CA PHE A 142 -13.44 19.90 32.29
C PHE A 142 -13.27 19.88 33.80
N GLU A 143 -13.84 20.84 34.52
CA GLU A 143 -14.01 20.75 35.97
C GLU A 143 -15.18 21.64 36.42
N GLU A 144 -16.30 20.94 36.61
CA GLU A 144 -17.37 21.13 37.60
C GLU A 144 -18.00 22.52 37.78
N GLU A 145 -19.16 22.71 37.15
CA GLU A 145 -20.26 23.43 37.81
C GLU A 145 -21.20 22.40 38.45
N LEU A 146 -21.25 22.40 39.79
CA LEU A 146 -22.41 21.90 40.53
C LEU A 146 -22.79 22.97 41.56
N ILE A 147 -23.72 23.84 41.20
CA ILE A 147 -24.47 24.71 42.13
C ILE A 147 -25.84 24.09 42.32
N ILE A 148 -26.15 23.59 43.52
CA ILE A 148 -27.48 23.50 44.19
C ILE A 148 -27.17 23.25 45.68
N GLU A 149 -27.64 23.95 46.72
CA GLU A 149 -28.67 24.98 47.01
C GLU A 149 -28.17 25.84 48.19
#